data_AF-A0A975FA97-F1
#
_entry.id   AF-A0A975FA97-F1
#
_cell.length_a   1.000
_cell.length_b   1.000
_cell.length_c   1.000
_cell.angle_alpha   90.00
_cell.angle_beta   90.00
_cell.angle_gamma   90.00
#
_symmetry.space_group_name_H-M   'P 1'
#
loop_
_entity.id
_entity.type
_entity.pdbx_description
1 polymer ?
#
loop_
_entity_poly.entity_id
_entity_poly.type
_entity_poly.pdbx_seq_one_letter_code
_entity_poly.pdbx_strand_id
1 'polypeptide(L)'
;MVDTQNLWPTPEYQQQVEHLRAAIGQPLYLVEIDTTEINAGVKFPHKPLTLLGIVDFPQPDPYRQLSPHLLILDDGRGVNLGRIARISFNSAYSPPPQDVLFINKEFVTDLLLAPRSLSHASVAATSRALLAQLFGDVPGQLLAQLPQS
;
A
#
# COMPACT_ATOMS: atom_id res chain seq x y z
N MET A 1 -5.18 9.25 -32.22
CA MET A 1 -3.93 9.13 -31.45
C MET A 1 -4.29 8.36 -30.20
N VAL A 2 -3.73 7.17 -30.00
CA VAL A 2 -3.99 6.37 -28.79
C VAL A 2 -3.20 7.04 -27.67
N ASP A 3 -3.87 7.52 -26.62
CA ASP A 3 -3.23 8.13 -25.45
C ASP A 3 -2.38 7.09 -24.71
N THR A 4 -1.13 6.95 -25.13
CA THR A 4 -0.12 6.10 -24.51
C THR A 4 0.21 6.51 -23.07
N GLN A 5 -0.26 7.68 -22.63
CA GLN A 5 -0.05 8.22 -21.28
C GLN A 5 -0.90 7.54 -20.19
N ASN A 6 -1.86 6.67 -20.56
CA ASN A 6 -2.72 5.96 -19.61
C ASN A 6 -2.61 4.43 -19.71
N LEU A 7 -1.54 3.91 -20.33
CA LEU A 7 -1.32 2.47 -20.39
C LEU A 7 -0.82 1.97 -19.04
N TRP A 8 -1.63 1.12 -18.42
CA TRP A 8 -1.28 0.39 -17.22
C TRP A 8 -0.75 -1.02 -17.59
N PRO A 9 0.35 -1.49 -16.97
CA PRO A 9 1.25 -0.74 -16.11
C PRO A 9 2.12 0.26 -16.89
N THR A 10 2.60 1.31 -16.23
CA THR A 10 3.38 2.36 -16.90
C THR A 10 4.77 1.88 -17.33
N PRO A 11 5.44 2.56 -18.28
CA PRO A 11 6.82 2.25 -18.67
C PRO A 11 7.82 2.30 -17.50
N GLU A 12 7.64 3.24 -16.56
CA GLU A 12 8.49 3.34 -15.37
C GLU A 12 8.28 2.14 -14.43
N TYR A 13 7.07 1.59 -14.35
CA TYR A 13 6.83 0.36 -13.61
C TYR A 13 7.66 -0.79 -14.19
N GLN A 14 7.67 -0.94 -15.52
CA GLN A 14 8.44 -2.00 -16.17
C GLN A 14 9.95 -1.87 -15.91
N GLN A 15 10.49 -0.65 -15.99
CA GLN A 15 11.90 -0.40 -15.67
C GLN A 15 12.25 -0.79 -14.23
N GLN A 16 11.38 -0.45 -13.27
CA GLN A 16 11.59 -0.83 -11.87
C GLN A 16 11.50 -2.35 -11.66
N VAL A 17 10.62 -3.04 -12.38
CA VAL A 17 10.55 -4.51 -12.35
C VAL A 17 11.85 -5.12 -12.87
N GLU A 18 12.43 -4.61 -13.95
CA GLU A 18 13.72 -5.10 -14.45
C GLU A 18 14.87 -4.87 -13.47
N HIS A 19 14.89 -3.73 -12.77
CA HIS A 19 15.84 -3.51 -11.68
C HIS A 19 15.65 -4.52 -10.54
N LEU A 20 14.40 -4.85 -10.18
CA LEU A 20 14.12 -5.88 -9.19
C LEU A 20 14.55 -7.27 -9.67
N ARG A 21 14.37 -7.61 -10.96
CA ARG A 21 14.86 -8.88 -11.52
C ARG A 21 16.38 -9.00 -11.41
N ALA A 22 17.10 -7.91 -11.63
CA ALA A 22 18.56 -7.87 -11.44
C ALA A 22 18.98 -8.03 -9.95
N ALA A 23 18.08 -7.77 -9.02
CA ALA A 23 18.29 -7.89 -7.58
C ALA A 23 17.90 -9.26 -7.00
N ILE A 24 17.48 -10.23 -7.82
CA ILE A 24 17.17 -11.59 -7.34
C ILE A 24 18.42 -12.21 -6.69
N GLY A 25 18.21 -12.83 -5.52
CA GLY A 25 19.25 -13.39 -4.66
C GLY A 25 19.84 -12.39 -3.66
N GLN A 26 19.44 -11.11 -3.70
CA GLN A 26 19.93 -10.09 -2.78
C GLN A 26 18.93 -9.82 -1.63
N PRO A 27 19.44 -9.45 -0.44
CA PRO A 27 18.60 -8.99 0.66
C PRO A 27 18.02 -7.60 0.38
N LEU A 28 16.71 -7.45 0.55
CA LEU A 28 15.97 -6.21 0.31
C LEU A 28 15.15 -5.82 1.53
N TYR A 29 15.01 -4.53 1.76
CA TYR A 29 14.04 -3.96 2.68
C TYR A 29 12.76 -3.61 1.94
N LEU A 30 11.64 -4.16 2.43
CA LEU A 30 10.32 -3.92 1.87
C LEU A 30 9.55 -3.00 2.80
N VAL A 31 8.91 -1.98 2.23
CA VAL A 31 7.91 -1.16 2.91
C VAL A 31 6.56 -1.57 2.35
N GLU A 32 5.80 -2.31 3.14
CA GLU A 32 4.51 -2.85 2.72
C GLU A 32 3.39 -1.86 3.01
N ILE A 33 2.38 -1.88 2.15
CA ILE A 33 1.16 -1.11 2.31
C ILE A 33 0.24 -1.87 3.26
N ASP A 34 -0.08 -1.26 4.40
CA ASP A 34 -1.04 -1.81 5.35
C ASP A 34 -2.33 -0.99 5.28
N THR A 35 -3.30 -1.48 4.50
CA THR A 35 -4.61 -0.84 4.37
C THR A 35 -5.55 -1.47 5.40
N THR A 36 -5.81 -0.78 6.51
CA THR A 36 -6.91 -1.12 7.43
C THR A 36 -8.19 -0.41 6.98
N GLU A 37 -9.35 -0.85 7.50
CA GLU A 37 -10.68 -0.26 7.19
C GLU A 37 -10.77 1.25 7.49
N ILE A 38 -9.85 1.80 8.28
CA ILE A 38 -9.90 3.15 8.85
C ILE A 38 -8.64 3.95 8.51
N ASN A 39 -7.49 3.29 8.40
CA ASN A 39 -6.19 3.92 8.18
C ASN A 39 -5.39 3.13 7.17
N ALA A 40 -4.83 3.83 6.20
CA ALA A 40 -3.81 3.26 5.35
C ALA A 40 -2.44 3.74 5.86
N GLY A 41 -1.65 2.77 6.31
CA GLY A 41 -0.33 2.91 6.88
C GLY A 41 0.71 2.13 6.08
N VAL A 42 1.95 2.15 6.56
CA VAL A 42 3.05 1.37 6.00
C VAL A 42 3.66 0.51 7.08
N LYS A 43 3.91 -0.76 6.77
CA LYS A 43 4.61 -1.68 7.64
C LYS A 43 6.06 -1.77 7.21
N PHE A 44 6.95 -1.51 8.16
CA PHE A 44 8.39 -1.68 8.00
C PHE A 44 8.81 -2.96 8.71
N PRO A 45 8.83 -4.12 8.04
CA PRO A 45 9.62 -5.24 8.55
C PRO A 45 11.07 -4.77 8.72
N HIS A 46 11.58 -4.77 9.95
CA HIS A 46 12.94 -4.28 10.26
C HIS A 46 14.03 -5.24 9.79
N LYS A 47 13.64 -6.41 9.27
CA LYS A 47 14.53 -7.45 8.78
C LYS A 47 14.55 -7.42 7.25
N PRO A 48 15.73 -7.40 6.61
CA PRO A 48 15.81 -7.59 5.17
C PRO A 48 15.35 -9.01 4.79
N LEU A 49 14.67 -9.13 3.66
CA LEU A 49 14.19 -10.38 3.08
C LEU A 49 14.89 -10.61 1.75
N THR A 50 15.31 -11.85 1.50
CA THR A 50 15.98 -12.19 0.24
C THR A 50 14.94 -12.35 -0.86
N LEU A 51 15.11 -11.61 -1.97
CA LEU A 51 14.25 -11.77 -3.13
C LEU A 51 14.61 -13.06 -3.88
N LEU A 52 13.74 -14.06 -3.83
CA LEU A 52 13.96 -15.34 -4.49
C LEU A 52 13.50 -15.35 -5.95
N GLY A 53 12.52 -14.52 -6.30
CA GLY A 53 12.01 -14.45 -7.66
C GLY A 53 10.89 -13.45 -7.84
N ILE A 54 10.56 -13.22 -9.11
CA ILE A 54 9.44 -12.37 -9.54
C ILE A 54 8.65 -13.14 -10.59
N VAL A 55 7.38 -13.37 -10.30
CA VAL A 55 6.47 -14.12 -11.16
C VAL A 55 5.30 -13.26 -11.59
N ASP A 56 4.66 -13.63 -12.69
CA ASP A 56 3.46 -12.96 -13.14
C ASP A 56 2.30 -13.27 -12.18
N PHE A 57 1.56 -12.24 -11.81
CA PHE A 57 0.36 -12.38 -11.00
C PHE A 57 -0.80 -12.79 -11.94
N PRO A 58 -1.56 -13.85 -11.61
CA PRO A 58 -2.47 -14.47 -12.57
C PRO A 58 -3.67 -13.59 -12.96
N GLN A 59 -4.10 -12.68 -12.08
CA GLN A 59 -5.25 -11.81 -12.29
C GLN A 59 -4.91 -10.39 -11.83
N PRO A 60 -4.10 -9.65 -12.60
CA PRO A 60 -3.81 -8.25 -12.31
C PRO A 60 -5.10 -7.41 -12.35
N ASP A 61 -5.23 -6.48 -11.41
CA ASP A 61 -6.36 -5.57 -11.32
C ASP A 61 -5.89 -4.23 -10.73
N PRO A 62 -5.79 -3.16 -11.55
CA PRO A 62 -5.36 -1.84 -11.08
C PRO A 62 -6.29 -1.26 -10.02
N TYR A 63 -7.61 -1.50 -10.11
CA TYR A 63 -8.59 -0.95 -9.17
C TYR A 63 -8.50 -1.59 -7.79
N ARG A 64 -7.91 -2.79 -7.70
CA ARG A 64 -7.69 -3.53 -6.45
C ARG A 64 -6.25 -3.49 -5.95
N GLN A 65 -5.41 -2.65 -6.57
CA GLN A 65 -3.97 -2.58 -6.29
C GLN A 65 -3.28 -3.95 -6.44
N LEU A 66 -3.67 -4.71 -7.45
CA LEU A 66 -3.07 -5.98 -7.83
C LEU A 66 -2.22 -5.76 -9.09
N SER A 67 -0.94 -5.46 -8.89
CA SER A 67 0.01 -5.29 -9.99
C SER A 67 0.26 -6.60 -10.73
N PRO A 68 0.77 -6.56 -11.97
CA PRO A 68 1.01 -7.76 -12.77
C PRO A 68 2.11 -8.68 -12.25
N HIS A 69 2.82 -8.30 -11.19
CA HIS A 69 3.95 -9.08 -10.68
C HIS A 69 3.84 -9.34 -9.18
N LEU A 70 4.30 -10.52 -8.79
CA LEU A 70 4.37 -11.03 -7.42
C LEU A 70 5.83 -11.33 -7.08
N LEU A 71 6.30 -10.83 -5.94
CA LEU A 71 7.60 -11.16 -5.38
C LEU A 71 7.52 -12.44 -4.56
N ILE A 72 8.54 -13.29 -4.67
CA ILE A 72 8.73 -14.47 -3.83
C ILE A 72 9.90 -14.20 -2.88
N LEU A 73 9.68 -14.37 -1.58
CA LEU A 73 10.64 -14.03 -0.52
C LEU A 73 11.10 -15.29 0.24
N ASP A 74 12.27 -15.18 0.88
CA ASP A 74 12.90 -16.29 1.63
C ASP A 74 12.19 -16.67 2.94
N ASP A 75 11.28 -15.83 3.44
CA ASP A 75 10.40 -16.15 4.55
C ASP A 75 9.17 -17.00 4.14
N GLY A 76 9.12 -17.43 2.87
CA GLY A 76 8.06 -18.27 2.31
C GLY A 76 6.84 -17.48 1.83
N ARG A 77 6.86 -16.15 1.89
CA ARG A 77 5.75 -15.32 1.44
C ARG A 77 5.83 -14.97 -0.05
N GLY A 78 4.65 -14.84 -0.65
CA GLY A 78 4.46 -14.16 -1.93
C GLY A 78 3.77 -12.80 -1.71
N VAL A 79 4.34 -11.70 -2.22
CA VAL A 79 3.78 -10.35 -2.03
C VAL A 79 3.58 -9.67 -3.38
N ASN A 80 2.36 -9.20 -3.65
CA ASN A 80 2.08 -8.49 -4.90
C ASN A 80 2.73 -7.10 -4.88
N LEU A 81 3.36 -6.68 -5.98
CA LEU A 81 4.02 -5.38 -6.05
C LEU A 81 3.08 -4.19 -5.79
N GLY A 82 1.79 -4.34 -6.09
CA GLY A 82 0.78 -3.32 -5.81
C GLY A 82 0.52 -3.12 -4.30
N ARG A 83 0.97 -4.05 -3.46
CA ARG A 83 0.92 -3.98 -1.98
C ARG A 83 2.23 -3.51 -1.35
N ILE A 84 3.18 -3.08 -2.17
CA ILE A 84 4.47 -2.58 -1.71
C ILE A 84 4.56 -1.09 -2.03
N ALA A 85 4.90 -0.27 -1.03
CA ALA A 85 5.10 1.15 -1.20
C ALA A 85 6.52 1.45 -1.72
N ARG A 86 7.53 0.74 -1.19
CA ARG A 86 8.94 0.92 -1.56
C ARG A 86 9.75 -0.36 -1.35
N ILE A 87 10.76 -0.57 -2.19
CA ILE A 87 11.80 -1.59 -2.02
C ILE A 87 13.17 -0.93 -2.12
N SER A 88 14.08 -1.28 -1.21
CA SER A 88 15.45 -0.74 -1.18
C SER A 88 16.49 -1.77 -0.71
N PHE A 89 17.76 -1.58 -1.05
CA PHE A 89 18.84 -2.50 -0.66
C PHE A 89 19.29 -2.37 0.80
N ASN A 90 19.66 -1.16 1.24
CA ASN A 90 20.47 -1.00 2.46
C ASN A 90 19.68 -0.55 3.70
N SER A 91 18.53 0.10 3.51
CA SER A 91 17.73 0.61 4.62
C SER A 91 16.25 0.62 4.31
N ALA A 92 15.44 0.21 5.29
CA ALA A 92 13.99 0.41 5.29
C ALA A 92 13.60 1.90 5.51
N TYR A 93 14.45 2.66 6.21
CA TYR A 93 14.19 4.03 6.63
C TYR A 93 15.07 5.02 5.87
N SER A 94 14.44 5.98 5.20
CA SER A 94 15.11 7.05 4.44
C SER A 94 16.30 6.58 3.58
N PRO A 95 16.14 5.56 2.72
CA PRO A 95 17.20 5.14 1.81
C PRO A 95 17.56 6.27 0.84
N PRO A 96 18.85 6.40 0.44
CA PRO A 96 19.22 7.33 -0.61
C PRO A 96 18.57 6.91 -1.94
N PRO A 97 18.33 7.85 -2.88
CA PRO A 97 17.60 7.55 -4.11
C PRO A 97 18.19 6.41 -4.95
N GLN A 98 19.53 6.27 -4.95
CA GLN A 98 20.22 5.19 -5.66
C GLN A 98 19.94 3.79 -5.10
N ASP A 99 19.50 3.69 -3.85
CA ASP A 99 19.22 2.42 -3.18
C ASP A 99 17.75 2.00 -3.34
N VAL A 100 16.92 2.85 -3.95
CA VAL A 100 15.49 2.58 -4.18
C VAL A 100 15.32 1.85 -5.50
N LEU A 101 14.90 0.59 -5.43
CA LEU A 101 14.66 -0.27 -6.59
C LEU A 101 13.25 -0.09 -7.16
N PHE A 102 12.29 0.15 -6.26
CA PHE A 102 10.89 0.26 -6.61
C PHE A 102 10.19 1.25 -5.68
N ILE A 103 9.32 2.08 -6.25
CA ILE A 103 8.41 2.97 -5.55
C ILE A 103 7.04 2.95 -6.23
N ASN A 104 6.00 2.68 -5.44
CA ASN A 104 4.64 2.79 -5.90
C ASN A 104 4.17 4.26 -5.78
N LYS A 105 4.44 5.04 -6.83
CA LYS A 105 4.17 6.49 -6.83
C LYS A 105 2.69 6.83 -6.69
N GLU A 106 1.81 6.05 -7.31
CA GLU A 106 0.35 6.23 -7.20
C GLU A 106 -0.07 6.16 -5.74
N PHE A 107 0.31 5.07 -5.04
CA PHE A 107 0.02 4.93 -3.62
C PHE A 107 0.72 5.99 -2.74
N VAL A 108 2.02 6.24 -2.94
CA VAL A 108 2.77 7.20 -2.12
C VAL A 108 2.19 8.62 -2.25
N THR A 109 1.79 9.01 -3.46
CA THR A 109 1.22 10.35 -3.71
C THR A 109 -0.20 10.45 -3.17
N ASP A 110 -1.05 9.49 -3.47
CA ASP A 110 -2.48 9.59 -3.17
C ASP A 110 -2.81 9.30 -1.70
N LEU A 111 -1.91 8.62 -0.98
CA LEU A 111 -2.27 8.05 0.32
C LEU A 111 -1.31 8.42 1.47
N LEU A 112 -0.03 8.68 1.17
CA LEU A 112 0.93 9.25 2.14
C LEU A 112 1.04 10.78 2.04
N LEU A 113 0.90 11.35 0.83
CA LEU A 113 1.03 12.80 0.58
C LEU A 113 -0.32 13.53 0.44
N ALA A 114 -1.45 12.83 0.40
CA ALA A 114 -2.75 13.48 0.60
C ALA A 114 -2.69 14.30 1.88
N PRO A 115 -3.08 15.59 1.86
CA PRO A 115 -2.89 16.48 2.99
C PRO A 115 -3.71 15.98 4.19
N ARG A 116 -3.11 15.15 5.03
CA ARG A 116 -3.59 14.85 6.37
C ARG A 116 -3.28 16.05 7.25
N SER A 117 -3.93 17.17 6.95
CA SER A 117 -4.17 18.16 7.99
C SER A 117 -5.13 17.47 8.96
N LEU A 118 -4.62 17.11 10.14
CA LEU A 118 -5.43 16.75 11.30
C LEU A 118 -6.17 18.02 11.75
N SER A 119 -7.06 18.52 10.91
CA SER A 119 -8.00 19.55 11.30
C SER A 119 -9.00 18.95 12.26
N HIS A 120 -9.48 19.74 13.20
CA HIS A 120 -10.56 19.32 14.09
C HIS A 120 -11.78 18.80 13.30
N ALA A 121 -12.02 19.35 12.10
CA ALA A 121 -13.09 18.93 11.21
C ALA A 121 -12.86 17.51 10.63
N SER A 122 -11.64 17.17 10.22
CA SER A 122 -11.32 15.84 9.68
C SER A 122 -11.36 14.77 10.78
N VAL A 123 -10.85 15.08 11.98
CA VAL A 123 -10.96 14.17 13.14
C VAL A 123 -12.42 13.95 13.53
N ALA A 124 -13.24 15.01 13.58
CA ALA A 124 -14.65 14.91 13.90
C ALA A 124 -15.42 14.10 12.85
N ALA A 125 -15.14 14.30 11.56
CA ALA A 125 -15.77 13.56 10.47
C ALA A 125 -15.45 12.05 10.54
N THR A 126 -14.18 11.69 10.71
CA THR A 126 -13.76 10.28 10.84
C THR A 126 -14.33 9.65 12.11
N SER A 127 -14.30 10.36 13.25
CA SER A 127 -14.86 9.85 14.51
C SER A 127 -16.37 9.61 14.40
N ARG A 128 -17.09 10.53 13.75
CA ARG A 128 -18.53 10.41 13.54
C ARG A 128 -18.89 9.25 12.61
N ALA A 129 -18.10 9.03 11.55
CA ALA A 129 -18.30 7.90 10.64
C ALA A 129 -18.07 6.55 11.32
N LEU A 130 -17.05 6.43 12.17
CA LEU A 130 -16.78 5.20 12.93
C LEU A 130 -17.85 4.93 14.00
N LEU A 131 -18.26 5.98 14.72
CA LEU A 131 -19.35 5.87 15.68
C LEU A 131 -20.67 5.51 14.98
N ALA A 132 -20.91 6.00 13.76
CA ALA A 132 -22.08 5.63 12.98
C ALA A 132 -22.06 4.15 12.54
N GLN A 133 -20.90 3.59 12.22
CA GLN A 133 -20.79 2.15 11.93
C GLN A 133 -21.07 1.28 13.16
N LEU A 134 -20.68 1.74 14.35
CA LEU A 134 -20.89 1.00 15.60
C LEU A 134 -22.30 1.19 16.18
N PHE A 135 -22.90 2.37 16.00
CA PHE A 135 -24.12 2.78 16.68
C PHE A 135 -25.29 3.16 15.74
N GLY A 136 -25.10 3.02 14.44
CA GLY A 136 -26.03 3.48 13.40
C GLY A 136 -25.85 4.96 13.05
N ASP A 137 -26.29 5.34 11.85
CA ASP A 137 -26.13 6.69 11.29
C ASP A 137 -26.89 7.79 12.05
N VAL A 138 -27.85 7.40 12.91
CA VAL A 138 -28.69 8.31 13.68
C VAL A 138 -28.26 8.30 15.15
N PRO A 139 -27.66 9.39 15.66
CA PRO A 139 -27.30 9.50 17.07
C PRO A 139 -28.50 9.24 17.99
N GLY A 140 -28.35 8.36 18.97
CA GLY A 140 -29.39 8.06 19.96
C GLY A 140 -30.42 7.00 19.54
N GLN A 141 -30.36 6.48 18.31
CA GLN A 141 -31.31 5.45 17.85
C GLN A 141 -31.16 4.13 18.64
N LEU A 142 -29.94 3.75 18.99
CA LEU A 142 -29.66 2.56 19.81
C LEU A 142 -30.10 2.73 21.27
N LEU A 143 -30.03 3.96 21.82
CA LEU A 143 -30.54 4.27 23.16
C LEU A 143 -32.07 4.28 23.22
N ALA A 144 -32.74 4.66 22.13
CA ALA A 144 -34.20 4.64 22.01
C ALA A 144 -34.79 3.21 21.90
N GLN A 145 -33.97 2.21 21.57
CA GLN A 145 -34.37 0.80 21.47
C GLN A 145 -34.15 0.02 22.77
N LEU A 146 -33.54 0.63 23.80
CA LEU A 146 -33.42 0.02 25.12
C LEU A 146 -34.79 0.06 25.83
N PRO A 147 -35.26 -1.05 26.44
CA PRO A 147 -36.50 -1.04 27.19
C PRO A 147 -36.37 -0.08 28.37
N GLN A 148 -37.27 0.91 28.43
CA GLN A 148 -37.34 1.82 29.57
C GLN A 148 -37.81 1.02 30.79
N SER A 149 -36.94 0.97 31.80
CA SER A 149 -37.23 0.39 33.12
C SER A 149 -38.02 1.36 33.97
#